data_AF-A0A3N5NZG7-F1
#
_entry.id   AF-A0A3N5NZG7-F1
#
_cell.length_a   1.000
_cell.length_b   1.000
_cell.length_c   1.000
_cell.angle_alpha   90.00
_cell.angle_beta   90.00
_cell.angle_gamma   90.00
#
_symmetry.space_group_name_H-M   'P 1'
#
loop_
_entity.id
_entity.type
_entity.pdbx_description
1 polymer ?
#
loop_
_entity_poly.entity_id
_entity_poly.type
_entity_poly.pdbx_seq_one_letter_code
_entity_poly.pdbx_strand_id
1 'polypeptide(L)' 'MLLVTAAQMRELDKKAMKEFGIPGLILMENAGRGIFELICRHFAARLHQGVTIL' A
#
# COMPACT_ATOMS: atom_id res chain seq x y z
N MET A 1 14.68 8.94 -10.62
CA MET A 1 13.53 8.34 -9.92
C MET A 1 12.44 8.10 -10.95
N LEU A 2 11.94 6.88 -11.09
CA LEU A 2 10.83 6.57 -12.01
C LEU A 2 9.52 6.67 -11.24
N LEU A 3 8.62 7.56 -11.67
CA LEU A 3 7.30 7.75 -11.06
C LEU A 3 6.23 7.30 -12.05
N VAL A 4 5.35 6.41 -11.62
CA VAL A 4 4.26 5.90 -12.44
C VAL A 4 3.02 6.78 -12.32
N THR A 5 2.24 6.86 -13.39
CA THR A 5 0.91 7.48 -13.36
C THR A 5 -0.11 6.55 -12.69
N ALA A 6 -1.26 7.10 -12.29
CA ALA A 6 -2.36 6.30 -11.75
C ALA A 6 -2.87 5.25 -12.76
N ALA A 7 -2.83 5.56 -14.07
CA ALA A 7 -3.18 4.59 -15.12
C ALA A 7 -2.17 3.44 -15.14
N GLN A 8 -0.88 3.75 -15.07
CA GLN A 8 0.17 2.73 -15.02
C GLN A 8 0.08 1.87 -13.75
N MET A 9 -0.20 2.46 -12.59
CA MET A 9 -0.38 1.72 -11.34
C MET A 9 -1.51 0.69 -11.44
N ARG A 10 -2.66 1.06 -12.03
CA ARG A 10 -3.78 0.13 -12.25
C ARG A 10 -3.41 -1.03 -13.18
N GLU A 11 -2.62 -0.77 -14.21
CA GLU A 11 -2.15 -1.83 -15.11
C GLU A 11 -1.15 -2.77 -14.42
N LEU A 12 -0.29 -2.24 -13.54
CA LEU A 12 0.61 -3.05 -12.73
C LEU A 12 -0.17 -3.99 -11.78
N ASP A 13 -1.19 -3.48 -11.09
CA ASP A 13 -2.04 -4.29 -10.21
C ASP A 13 -2.77 -5.39 -10.99
N LYS A 14 -3.33 -5.05 -12.17
CA LYS A 14 -3.95 -6.03 -13.07
C LYS A 14 -2.96 -7.10 -13.50
N LYS A 15 -1.73 -6.71 -13.85
CA LYS A 15 -0.67 -7.62 -14.27
C LYS A 15 -0.27 -8.56 -13.13
N ALA A 16 -0.08 -8.03 -11.92
CA ALA A 16 0.20 -8.80 -10.72
C ALA A 16 -0.87 -9.89 -10.46
N MET A 17 -2.15 -9.54 -10.61
CA MET A 17 -3.23 -10.49 -10.41
C MET A 17 -3.38 -11.51 -11.53
N LYS A 18 -3.30 -11.07 -12.80
CA LYS A 18 -3.61 -11.92 -13.96
C LYS A 18 -2.44 -12.75 -14.44
N GLU A 19 -1.26 -12.15 -14.53
CA GLU A 19 -0.07 -12.80 -15.10
C GLU A 19 0.77 -13.49 -14.01
N PHE A 20 0.87 -12.87 -12.84
CA PHE A 20 1.66 -13.41 -11.72
C PHE A 20 0.81 -14.18 -10.71
N GLY A 21 -0.51 -14.24 -10.89
CA GLY A 21 -1.43 -15.00 -10.04
C GLY A 21 -1.50 -14.50 -8.59
N ILE A 22 -1.06 -13.27 -8.31
CA ILE A 22 -1.05 -12.72 -6.95
C ILE A 22 -2.48 -12.34 -6.57
N PRO A 23 -3.08 -12.90 -5.51
CA PRO A 23 -4.43 -12.54 -5.13
C PRO A 23 -4.52 -11.05 -4.74
N GLY A 24 -5.59 -10.37 -5.16
CA GLY A 24 -5.79 -8.95 -4.83
C GLY A 24 -5.80 -8.65 -3.32
N LEU A 25 -6.26 -9.61 -2.50
CA LEU A 25 -6.20 -9.52 -1.04
C LEU A 25 -4.75 -9.41 -0.51
N ILE A 26 -3.81 -10.13 -1.13
CA ILE A 26 -2.40 -10.08 -0.75
C ILE A 26 -1.77 -8.74 -1.16
N LEU A 27 -2.16 -8.20 -2.32
CA LEU A 27 -1.73 -6.84 -2.73
C LEU A 27 -2.21 -5.79 -1.72
N MET A 28 -3.47 -5.88 -1.30
CA MET A 28 -4.06 -4.97 -0.32
C MET A 28 -3.39 -5.08 1.07
N GLU A 29 -3.13 -6.29 1.55
CA GLU A 29 -2.42 -6.54 2.82
C GLU A 29 -1.01 -5.93 2.79
N ASN A 30 -0.27 -6.11 1.69
CA ASN A 30 1.06 -5.53 1.53
C ASN A 30 1.02 -3.99 1.48
N ALA A 31 0.04 -3.41 0.80
CA ALA A 31 -0.16 -1.96 0.78
C ALA A 31 -0.47 -1.42 2.19
N GLY A 32 -1.38 -2.07 2.91
CA GLY A 32 -1.74 -1.71 4.29
C GLY A 32 -0.55 -1.81 5.25
N ARG A 33 0.22 -2.89 5.16
CA ARG A 33 1.46 -3.08 5.93
C ARG A 33 2.47 -1.97 5.67
N GLY A 34 2.70 -1.63 4.39
CA GLY A 34 3.61 -0.54 4.03
C GLY A 34 3.18 0.81 4.62
N ILE A 35 1.89 1.12 4.55
CA ILE A 35 1.33 2.34 5.15
C ILE A 35 1.49 2.32 6.67
N PHE A 36 1.16 1.20 7.32
CA PHE A 36 1.29 1.06 8.77
C PHE A 36 2.73 1.25 9.24
N GLU A 37 3.69 0.61 8.58
CA GLU A 37 5.11 0.77 8.89
C GLU A 37 5.57 2.21 8.70
N LEU A 38 5.10 2.89 7.65
CA LEU A 38 5.41 4.29 7.40
C LEU A 38 4.86 5.18 8.52
N ILE A 39 3.61 4.96 8.94
CA ILE A 39 2.97 5.67 10.04
C ILE A 39 3.75 5.49 11.33
N CYS A 40 4.08 4.24 11.68
CA CYS A 40 4.86 3.92 12.88
C CYS A 40 6.23 4.61 12.87
N ARG A 41 6.91 4.65 11.73
CA ARG A 41 8.24 5.30 11.61
C ARG A 41 8.16 6.82 11.74
N HIS A 42 7.15 7.46 11.15
CA HIS A 42 7.09 8.93 11.06
C HIS A 42 6.32 9.59 12.21
N PHE A 43 5.39 8.86 12.83
CA PHE A 43 4.49 9.38 13.85
C PHE A 43 4.59 8.65 15.18
N ALA A 44 5.69 7.92 15.43
CA ALA A 44 5.92 7.12 16.65
C ALA A 44 5.50 7.85 17.94
N ALA A 45 5.93 9.11 18.10
CA ALA A 45 5.64 9.91 19.28
C ALA A 45 4.16 10.30 19.45
N ARG A 46 3.34 10.21 18.40
CA ARG A 46 1.92 10.62 18.40
C ARG A 46 0.95 9.46 18.28
N LEU A 47 1.41 8.21 18.12
CA LEU A 47 0.53 7.04 17.98
C LEU A 47 -0.46 6.89 19.15
N HIS A 48 -0.08 7.32 20.36
CA HIS A 48 -0.94 7.28 21.55
C HIS A 48 -2.17 8.19 21.46
N GLN A 49 -2.21 9.13 20.52
CA GLN A 49 -3.33 10.06 20.31
C GLN A 49 -4.45 9.43 19.48
N GLY A 50 -4.26 8.20 19.00
CA GLY A 50 -5.17 7.50 18.11
C GLY A 50 -4.90 7.79 16.64
N VAL A 51 -5.46 6.96 15.77
CA VAL A 51 -5.36 7.07 14.30
C VAL A 51 -6.75 6.90 13.73
N THR A 52 -7.19 7.86 12.92
CA THR A 52 -8.45 7.77 12.16
C THR A 52 -8.17 7.23 10.77
N ILE A 53 -8.89 6.18 10.37
CA ILE A 53 -8.89 5.61 9.01
C ILE A 53 -10.25 5.98 8.40
N LEU A 54 -10.24 6.65 7.25
CA LEU A 54 -11.42 7.12 6.52
C LEU A 54 -11.73 6.23 5.31
#